data_AF-A0A2E7P2T5-F1
#
_entry.id   AF-A0A2E7P2T5-F1
#
_cell.length_a   1.000
_cell.length_b   1.000
_cell.length_c   1.000
_cell.angle_alpha   90.00
_cell.angle_beta   90.00
_cell.angle_gamma   90.00
#
_symmetry.space_group_name_H-M   'P 1'
#
loop_
_entity.id
_entity.type
_entity.pdbx_description
1 polymer ?
#
loop_
_entity_poly.entity_id
_entity_poly.type
_entity_poly.pdbx_seq_one_letter_code
_entity_poly.pdbx_strand_id
1 'polypeptide(L)'
;MEKLTPGEPQSATDYDDRTSTAVKKVLIEIGQILGSFKGKFDSVDGFGPTCVRHFVEQSQVLGERTPEQWQQDAYGQIDLWLRALGIRGPA
;
A
#
# COMPACT_ATOMS: atom_id res chain seq x y z
N MET A 1 29.37 8.52 11.19
CA MET A 1 29.10 7.12 11.57
C MET A 1 28.03 7.15 12.62
N GLU A 2 26.85 6.63 12.31
CA GLU A 2 25.69 6.62 13.20
C GLU A 2 25.98 5.67 14.37
N LYS A 3 25.69 6.14 15.59
CA LYS A 3 26.04 5.42 16.81
C LYS A 3 24.95 4.38 17.08
N LEU A 4 25.24 3.14 16.72
CA LEU A 4 24.37 1.98 16.95
C LEU A 4 23.93 1.90 18.41
N THR A 5 22.62 1.91 18.63
CA THR A 5 21.97 1.72 19.93
C THR A 5 22.19 0.29 20.41
N PRO A 6 22.82 0.08 21.58
CA PRO A 6 23.04 -1.27 22.09
C PRO A 6 21.71 -1.99 22.35
N GLY A 7 21.52 -3.14 21.71
CA GLY A 7 20.36 -4.02 21.93
C GLY A 7 19.26 -3.96 20.87
N GLU A 8 19.33 -3.04 19.91
CA GLU A 8 18.41 -3.05 18.76
C GLU A 8 18.96 -3.92 17.61
N PRO A 9 18.13 -4.81 17.02
CA PRO A 9 18.52 -5.61 15.87
C PRO A 9 18.86 -4.71 14.67
N GLN A 10 19.99 -4.99 14.02
CA GLN A 10 20.54 -4.17 12.93
C GLN A 10 20.28 -4.76 11.55
N SER A 11 19.89 -6.04 11.52
CA SER A 11 19.50 -6.78 10.33
C SER A 11 18.28 -7.65 10.63
N ALA A 12 17.56 -8.07 9.57
CA ALA A 12 16.43 -8.99 9.68
C ALA A 12 16.82 -10.32 10.37
N THR A 13 18.09 -10.73 10.27
CA THR A 13 18.64 -11.94 10.91
C THR A 13 18.85 -11.81 12.41
N ASP A 14 18.83 -10.59 12.94
CA ASP A 14 19.06 -10.33 14.36
C ASP A 14 17.75 -10.44 15.17
N TYR A 15 16.61 -10.60 14.50
CA TYR A 15 15.31 -10.87 15.12
C TYR A 15 15.15 -12.35 15.45
N ASP A 16 14.50 -12.65 16.57
CA ASP A 16 14.12 -14.01 16.89
C ASP A 16 13.07 -14.57 15.89
N ASP A 17 13.01 -15.90 15.78
CA ASP A 17 12.13 -16.60 14.84
C ASP A 17 10.64 -16.29 15.04
N ARG A 18 10.22 -16.04 16.29
CA ARG A 18 8.82 -15.70 16.61
C ARG A 18 8.49 -14.31 16.10
N THR A 19 9.39 -13.35 16.28
CA THR A 19 9.26 -11.98 15.77
C THR A 19 9.26 -11.97 14.24
N SER A 20 10.19 -12.67 13.60
CA SER A 20 10.24 -12.82 12.14
C SER A 20 8.98 -13.48 11.56
N THR A 21 8.42 -14.48 12.26
CA THR A 21 7.17 -15.14 11.87
C THR A 21 5.97 -14.20 11.98
N ALA A 22 5.91 -13.36 13.03
CA ALA A 22 4.86 -12.38 13.20
C ALA A 22 4.89 -11.34 12.06
N VAL A 23 6.07 -10.79 11.74
CA VAL A 23 6.25 -9.85 10.63
C VAL A 23 5.84 -10.49 9.30
N LYS A 24 6.27 -11.73 9.06
CA LYS A 24 5.89 -12.47 7.84
C LYS A 24 4.38 -12.65 7.72
N LYS A 25 3.67 -12.96 8.81
CA LYS A 25 2.20 -13.08 8.80
C LYS A 25 1.53 -11.76 8.45
N VAL A 26 1.97 -10.65 9.03
CA VAL A 26 1.45 -9.31 8.72
C VAL A 26 1.66 -8.98 7.23
N LEU A 27 2.84 -9.26 6.68
CA LEU A 27 3.11 -9.04 5.26
C LEU A 27 2.21 -9.90 4.34
N ILE A 28 1.94 -11.15 4.73
CA ILE A 28 1.00 -12.02 3.99
C ILE A 28 -0.40 -11.45 4.00
N GLU A 29 -0.89 -11.01 5.17
CA GLU A 29 -2.25 -10.43 5.30
C GLU A 29 -2.38 -9.13 4.48
N ILE A 30 -1.38 -8.26 4.53
CA ILE A 30 -1.32 -7.06 3.69
C ILE A 30 -1.36 -7.44 2.20
N GLY A 31 -0.57 -8.43 1.78
CA GLY A 31 -0.55 -8.92 0.40
C GLY A 31 -1.91 -9.51 -0.05
N GLN A 32 -2.60 -10.24 0.82
CA GLN A 32 -3.93 -10.80 0.54
C GLN A 32 -4.99 -9.70 0.41
N ILE A 33 -4.99 -8.72 1.31
CA ILE A 33 -5.88 -7.57 1.25
C ILE A 33 -5.64 -6.81 -0.05
N LEU A 34 -4.38 -6.44 -0.35
CA LEU A 34 -4.03 -5.72 -1.58
C LEU A 34 -4.35 -6.52 -2.85
N GLY A 35 -4.11 -7.84 -2.84
CA GLY A 35 -4.50 -8.74 -3.93
C GLY A 35 -6.00 -8.70 -4.24
N SER A 36 -6.85 -8.56 -3.22
CA SER A 36 -8.31 -8.40 -3.40
C SER A 36 -8.71 -7.10 -4.11
N PHE A 37 -7.83 -6.10 -4.09
CA PHE A 37 -8.03 -4.82 -4.77
C PHE A 37 -7.47 -4.81 -6.20
N LYS A 38 -6.71 -5.83 -6.64
CA LYS A 38 -6.11 -5.89 -7.98
C LYS A 38 -7.10 -5.60 -9.10
N GLY A 39 -8.28 -6.24 -9.06
CA GLY A 39 -9.34 -6.05 -10.06
C GLY A 39 -10.19 -4.80 -9.83
N LYS A 40 -10.16 -4.21 -8.63
CA LYS A 40 -10.88 -2.95 -8.34
C LYS A 40 -10.07 -1.73 -8.79
N PHE A 41 -8.75 -1.85 -8.88
CA PHE A 41 -7.80 -0.81 -9.26
C PHE A 41 -7.06 -1.16 -10.56
N ASP A 42 -7.76 -1.77 -11.52
CA ASP A 42 -7.22 -2.19 -12.82
C ASP A 42 -6.97 -1.04 -13.79
N SER A 43 -7.71 0.06 -13.63
CA SER A 43 -7.55 1.31 -14.37
C SER A 43 -7.90 2.51 -13.49
N VAL A 44 -7.53 3.73 -13.94
CA VAL A 44 -7.92 4.98 -13.27
C VAL A 44 -9.43 5.15 -13.21
N ASP A 45 -10.16 4.72 -14.24
CA ASP A 45 -11.64 4.76 -14.28
C ASP A 45 -12.27 3.50 -13.67
N GLY A 46 -11.45 2.64 -13.04
CA GLY A 46 -11.89 1.43 -12.37
C GLY A 46 -12.76 1.72 -11.14
N PHE A 47 -13.39 0.67 -10.62
CA PHE A 47 -14.33 0.77 -9.51
C PHE A 47 -13.71 1.44 -8.27
N GLY A 48 -12.51 1.01 -7.87
CA GLY A 48 -11.81 1.48 -6.68
C GLY A 48 -11.49 2.98 -6.72
N PRO A 49 -10.73 3.47 -7.71
CA PRO A 49 -10.44 4.89 -7.84
C PRO A 49 -11.71 5.76 -7.96
N THR A 50 -12.72 5.28 -8.68
CA THR A 50 -14.01 5.98 -8.80
C THR A 50 -14.72 6.10 -7.46
N CYS A 51 -14.70 5.06 -6.62
CA CYS A 51 -15.23 5.13 -5.25
C CYS A 51 -14.48 6.16 -4.40
N VAL A 52 -13.15 6.26 -4.53
CA VAL A 52 -12.35 7.27 -3.82
C VAL A 52 -12.76 8.68 -4.25
N ARG A 53 -12.91 8.92 -5.56
CA ARG A 53 -13.41 10.20 -6.07
C ARG A 53 -14.74 10.57 -5.42
N HIS A 54 -15.72 9.67 -5.50
CA HIS A 54 -17.07 9.93 -4.98
C HIS A 54 -17.09 10.15 -3.47
N PHE A 55 -16.30 9.39 -2.70
CA PHE A 55 -16.16 9.60 -1.27
C PHE A 55 -15.62 10.99 -0.94
N VAL A 56 -14.60 11.44 -1.68
CA VAL A 56 -13.99 12.76 -1.47
C VAL A 56 -14.94 13.88 -1.89
N GLU A 57 -15.66 13.74 -3.02
CA GLU A 57 -16.71 14.68 -3.45
C GLU A 57 -17.80 14.87 -2.38
N GLN A 58 -18.19 13.78 -1.73
CA GLN A 58 -19.27 13.77 -0.73
C GLN A 58 -18.83 14.23 0.66
N SER A 59 -17.55 14.08 1.01
CA SER A 59 -17.06 14.34 2.37
C SER A 59 -16.63 15.79 2.64
N GLN A 60 -16.54 16.65 1.61
CA GLN A 60 -15.95 18.01 1.70
C GLN A 60 -14.49 18.04 2.25
N VAL A 61 -13.83 16.89 2.46
CA VAL A 61 -12.42 16.79 2.88
C VAL A 61 -11.54 16.81 1.64
N LEU A 62 -11.53 17.94 0.93
CA LEU A 62 -10.71 18.10 -0.27
C LEU A 62 -9.28 18.54 0.05
N GLY A 63 -9.06 19.22 1.17
CA GLY A 63 -7.77 19.84 1.48
C GLY A 63 -7.30 20.69 0.29
N GLU A 64 -6.10 20.41 -0.22
CA GLU A 64 -5.51 21.10 -1.38
C GLU A 64 -5.68 20.33 -2.72
N ARG A 65 -6.43 19.23 -2.75
CA ARG A 65 -6.52 18.34 -3.92
C ARG A 65 -7.95 18.26 -4.47
N THR A 66 -8.05 18.15 -5.80
CA THR A 66 -9.35 17.89 -6.46
C THR A 66 -9.74 16.42 -6.35
N PRO A 67 -11.03 16.07 -6.51
CA PRO A 67 -11.47 14.67 -6.55
C PRO A 67 -10.74 13.83 -7.60
N GLU A 68 -10.46 14.40 -8.78
CA GLU A 68 -9.75 13.73 -9.86
C GLU A 68 -8.29 13.44 -9.48
N GLN A 69 -7.64 14.35 -8.76
CA GLN A 69 -6.30 14.12 -8.23
C GLN A 69 -6.31 12.99 -7.19
N TRP A 70 -7.32 12.93 -6.33
CA TRP A 70 -7.49 11.81 -5.39
C TRP A 70 -7.73 10.47 -6.10
N GLN A 71 -8.49 10.46 -7.19
CA GLN A 71 -8.70 9.29 -8.03
C GLN A 71 -7.38 8.78 -8.63
N GLN A 72 -6.60 9.69 -9.23
CA GLN A 72 -5.31 9.38 -9.85
C GLN A 72 -4.30 8.86 -8.82
N ASP A 73 -4.22 9.51 -7.65
CA ASP A 73 -3.32 9.09 -6.57
C ASP A 73 -3.69 7.71 -6.03
N ALA A 74 -4.98 7.46 -5.80
CA ALA A 74 -5.44 6.17 -5.30
C ALA A 74 -5.11 5.03 -6.26
N TYR A 75 -5.30 5.25 -7.57
CA TYR A 75 -4.85 4.31 -8.59
C TYR A 75 -3.34 4.12 -8.57
N GLY A 76 -2.56 5.21 -8.66
CA GLY A 76 -1.12 5.15 -8.77
C GLY A 76 -0.44 4.50 -7.57
N GLN A 77 -0.89 4.80 -6.35
CA GLN A 77 -0.35 4.20 -5.14
C GLN A 77 -0.60 2.69 -5.12
N ILE A 78 -1.83 2.23 -5.37
CA ILE A 78 -2.12 0.79 -5.37
C ILE A 78 -1.40 0.09 -6.53
N ASP A 79 -1.32 0.70 -7.71
CA ASP A 79 -0.56 0.15 -8.84
C ASP A 79 0.92 -0.07 -8.49
N LEU A 80 1.56 0.91 -7.85
CA LEU A 80 2.95 0.80 -7.38
C LEU A 80 3.13 -0.34 -6.37
N TRP A 81 2.23 -0.47 -5.40
CA TRP A 81 2.28 -1.55 -4.42
C TRP A 81 2.07 -2.92 -5.06
N LEU A 82 1.10 -3.06 -5.96
CA LEU A 82 0.84 -4.32 -6.67
C LEU A 82 2.04 -4.76 -7.53
N ARG A 83 2.75 -3.80 -8.13
CA ARG A 83 3.98 -4.08 -8.88
C ARG A 83 5.14 -4.45 -7.97
N ALA A 84 5.35 -3.71 -6.88
CA ALA A 84 6.41 -4.00 -5.90
C ALA A 84 6.26 -5.40 -5.28
N LEU A 85 5.02 -5.87 -5.12
CA LEU A 85 4.70 -7.21 -4.61
C LEU A 85 4.69 -8.30 -5.70
N GLY A 86 4.96 -7.97 -6.97
CA GLY A 86 4.94 -8.92 -8.08
C GLY A 86 3.54 -9.42 -8.47
N ILE A 87 2.47 -8.79 -7.97
CA ILE A 87 1.07 -9.15 -8.22
C ILE A 87 0.60 -8.65 -9.59
N ARG A 88 1.18 -7.53 -10.07
CA ARG A 88 0.96 -6.92 -11.39
C ARG A 88 2.31 -6.80 -12.11
N GLY A 89 2.32 -7.01 -13.42
CA GLY A 89 3.52 -6.93 -14.25
C GLY A 89 4.14 -5.52 -14.29
N PRO A 90 5.37 -5.37 -14.81
CA PRO A 90 6.01 -4.07 -15.04
C PRO A 90 5.25 -3.23 -16.08
N ALA A 91 5.53 -1.92 -16.12
CA ALA A 91 4.82 -0.94 -16.94
C ALA A 91 5.28 -0.98 -18.40
#